data_AF-A0A6L7XAA5-F1
#
_entry.id   AF-A0A6L7XAA5-F1
#
_cell.length_a   1.000
_cell.length_b   1.000
_cell.length_c   1.000
_cell.angle_alpha   90.00
_cell.angle_beta   90.00
_cell.angle_gamma   90.00
#
_symmetry.space_group_name_H-M   'P 1'
#
loop_
_entity.id
_entity.type
_entity.pdbx_description
1 polymer ?
#
loop_
_entity_poly.entity_id
_entity_poly.type
_entity_poly.pdbx_seq_one_letter_code
_entity_poly.pdbx_strand_id
1 'polypeptide(L)'
;KARGFRVTTNSTFFLGAKPDRIRLMFDKLMDIGVDGLMISPGYPYEKAPDQEHFLARNQTKELFRDILNDPPRHWKFNHSELFLDFLKGEIEYDCTPWGNPTYTVFGWQRPCYLMDEGYAESWQELIDETEWENYGVASGNPKCVDCMVHSGYEASAVIDATTNLKAGLRSFVGSIR
;
A
#
# COMPACT_ATOMS: atom_id res chain seq x y z
N LYS A 1 -20.57 13.36 1.03
CA LYS A 1 -21.71 12.41 1.16
C LYS A 1 -23.07 12.99 0.76
N ALA A 2 -23.44 14.21 1.15
CA ALA A 2 -24.76 14.80 0.83
C ALA A 2 -25.16 14.80 -0.68
N ARG A 3 -24.19 14.71 -1.59
CA ARG A 3 -24.41 14.59 -3.04
C ARG A 3 -24.46 13.15 -3.57
N GLY A 4 -24.49 12.13 -2.70
CA GLY A 4 -24.61 10.72 -3.08
C GLY A 4 -23.31 10.00 -3.48
N PHE A 5 -22.15 10.68 -3.47
CA PHE A 5 -20.87 10.04 -3.79
C PHE A 5 -20.40 9.07 -2.71
N ARG A 6 -19.78 7.96 -3.15
CA ARG A 6 -18.91 7.12 -2.32
C ARG A 6 -17.65 7.92 -1.97
N VAL A 7 -17.29 7.98 -0.70
CA VAL A 7 -16.15 8.74 -0.19
C VAL A 7 -15.23 7.81 0.58
N THR A 8 -14.00 7.68 0.12
CA THR A 8 -12.94 6.95 0.83
C THR A 8 -11.79 7.90 1.15
N THR A 9 -11.10 7.69 2.28
CA THR A 9 -9.90 8.46 2.61
C THR A 9 -8.64 7.74 2.14
N ASN A 10 -7.59 8.48 1.83
CA ASN A 10 -6.23 7.95 1.66
C ASN A 10 -5.31 8.61 2.68
N SER A 11 -4.73 7.81 3.57
CA SER A 11 -3.92 8.28 4.70
C SER A 11 -2.53 7.67 4.64
N THR A 12 -1.50 8.52 4.63
CA THR A 12 -0.09 8.11 4.69
C THR A 12 0.47 8.38 6.09
N PHE A 13 1.10 7.39 6.71
CA PHE A 13 1.68 7.50 8.05
C PHE A 13 3.21 7.50 8.01
N PHE A 14 3.81 8.55 8.57
CA PHE A 14 5.26 8.77 8.60
C PHE A 14 5.86 8.47 9.97
N LEU A 15 7.18 8.61 10.08
CA LEU A 15 7.88 8.48 11.37
C LEU A 15 7.27 9.43 12.41
N GLY A 16 7.10 8.93 13.64
CA GLY A 16 6.52 9.69 14.73
C GLY A 16 4.98 9.68 14.79
N ALA A 17 4.30 9.11 13.79
CA ALA A 17 2.87 8.88 13.85
C ALA A 17 2.52 8.01 15.08
N LYS A 18 1.43 8.38 15.77
CA LYS A 18 1.05 7.76 17.05
C LYS A 18 -0.14 6.83 16.85
N PRO A 19 -0.02 5.52 17.14
CA PRO A 19 -1.11 4.56 16.95
C PRO A 19 -2.44 5.04 17.54
N ASP A 20 -2.47 5.49 18.79
CA ASP A 20 -3.71 5.93 19.45
C ASP A 20 -4.41 7.10 18.73
N ARG A 21 -3.62 8.03 18.18
CA ARG A 21 -4.17 9.16 17.40
C ARG A 21 -4.73 8.71 16.06
N ILE A 22 -4.08 7.73 15.43
CA ILE A 22 -4.56 7.15 14.17
C ILE A 22 -5.86 6.37 14.39
N ARG A 23 -5.93 5.58 15.45
CA ARG A 23 -7.15 4.85 15.84
C ARG A 23 -8.31 5.82 16.10
N LEU A 24 -8.06 6.90 16.85
CA LEU A 24 -9.05 7.97 17.05
C LEU A 24 -9.47 8.65 15.73
N MET A 25 -8.54 8.82 14.79
CA MET A 25 -8.85 9.34 13.46
C MET A 25 -9.76 8.38 12.70
N PHE A 26 -9.53 7.07 12.75
CA PHE A 26 -10.39 6.07 12.11
C PHE A 26 -11.80 6.11 12.69
N ASP A 27 -11.95 6.18 14.01
CA ASP A 27 -13.26 6.31 14.66
C ASP A 27 -14.00 7.56 14.16
N LYS A 28 -13.33 8.73 14.18
CA LYS A 28 -13.93 9.97 13.67
C LYS A 28 -14.33 9.89 12.21
N LEU A 29 -13.53 9.24 11.36
CA LEU A 29 -13.83 9.08 9.94
C LEU A 29 -15.04 8.15 9.72
N MET A 30 -15.14 7.07 10.50
CA MET A 30 -16.32 6.21 10.49
C MET A 30 -17.56 6.95 10.99
N ASP A 31 -17.45 7.78 12.04
CA ASP A 31 -18.55 8.61 12.56
C ASP A 31 -19.04 9.65 11.54
N ILE A 32 -18.12 10.25 10.77
CA ILE A 32 -18.44 11.12 9.63
C ILE A 32 -19.17 10.33 8.52
N GLY A 33 -19.01 9.01 8.50
CA GLY A 33 -19.67 8.10 7.58
C GLY A 33 -18.92 7.90 6.28
N VAL A 34 -17.58 7.97 6.24
CA VAL A 34 -16.84 7.59 5.02
C VAL A 34 -17.03 6.10 4.71
N ASP A 35 -16.98 5.73 3.43
CA ASP A 35 -17.24 4.38 2.95
C ASP A 35 -16.03 3.44 3.07
N GLY A 36 -14.85 3.97 3.36
CA GLY A 36 -13.65 3.17 3.52
C GLY A 36 -12.40 3.99 3.81
N LEU A 37 -11.48 3.35 4.53
CA LEU A 37 -10.17 3.86 4.89
C LEU A 37 -9.11 3.19 4.02
N MET A 38 -8.34 3.98 3.27
CA MET A 38 -7.08 3.52 2.70
C MET A 38 -5.93 4.06 3.55
N ILE A 39 -4.99 3.19 3.88
CA ILE A 39 -3.86 3.44 4.77
C ILE A 39 -2.57 2.93 4.11
N SER A 40 -1.49 3.67 4.30
CA SER A 40 -0.18 3.31 3.76
C SER A 40 0.93 3.85 4.64
N PRO A 41 2.05 3.14 4.81
CA PRO A 41 3.25 3.76 5.31
C PRO A 41 3.74 4.83 4.35
N GLY A 42 4.34 5.88 4.91
CA GLY A 42 5.21 6.78 4.17
C GLY A 42 6.47 6.04 3.78
N TYR A 43 6.90 6.23 2.53
CA TYR A 43 8.06 5.58 1.96
C TYR A 43 9.03 6.63 1.40
N PRO A 44 10.34 6.53 1.68
CA PRO A 44 11.34 7.41 1.11
C PRO A 44 11.47 7.09 -0.38
N TYR A 45 11.03 8.02 -1.21
CA TYR A 45 11.38 8.01 -2.62
C TYR A 45 12.23 9.25 -2.91
N GLU A 46 13.05 9.18 -3.95
CA GLU A 46 14.09 10.17 -4.28
C GLU A 46 13.53 11.60 -4.45
N LYS A 47 12.25 11.72 -4.83
CA LYS A 47 11.53 12.99 -4.98
C LYS A 47 10.80 13.45 -3.73
N ALA A 48 10.79 12.68 -2.66
CA ALA A 48 10.15 13.11 -1.42
C ALA A 48 10.93 14.32 -0.85
N PRO A 49 10.26 15.44 -0.55
CA PRO A 49 10.91 16.68 -0.10
C PRO A 49 11.53 16.56 1.30
N ASP A 50 11.18 15.53 2.06
CA ASP A 50 11.63 15.29 3.43
C ASP A 50 12.14 13.85 3.54
N GLN A 51 13.45 13.66 3.60
CA GLN A 51 14.10 12.34 3.62
C GLN A 51 14.34 11.80 5.05
N GLU A 52 14.14 12.62 6.09
CA GLU A 52 14.54 12.28 7.47
C GLU A 52 13.41 11.62 8.28
N HIS A 53 12.16 11.66 7.81
CA HIS A 53 10.98 11.21 8.56
C HIS A 53 10.34 9.92 8.03
N PHE A 54 11.13 9.05 7.42
CA PHE A 54 10.63 7.78 6.89
C PHE A 54 10.82 6.61 7.86
N LEU A 55 9.90 5.66 7.79
CA LEU A 55 9.92 4.44 8.59
C LEU A 55 10.77 3.40 7.88
N ALA A 56 11.77 2.85 8.57
CA ALA A 56 12.36 1.58 8.16
C ALA A 56 11.29 0.48 8.15
N ARG A 57 11.45 -0.56 7.33
CA ARG A 57 10.47 -1.63 7.16
C ARG A 57 9.99 -2.25 8.48
N ASN A 58 10.90 -2.46 9.43
CA ASN A 58 10.55 -2.99 10.75
C ASN A 58 9.72 -2.02 11.60
N GLN A 59 10.04 -0.72 11.55
CA GLN A 59 9.27 0.32 12.25
C GLN A 59 7.87 0.45 11.66
N THR A 60 7.73 0.30 10.33
CA THR A 60 6.42 0.20 9.66
C THR A 60 5.63 -0.98 10.23
N LYS A 61 6.23 -2.18 10.28
CA LYS A 61 5.56 -3.37 10.82
C LYS A 61 5.09 -3.19 12.26
N GLU A 62 5.92 -2.59 13.11
CA GLU A 62 5.57 -2.25 14.49
C GLU A 62 4.40 -1.27 14.56
N LEU A 63 4.49 -0.16 13.82
CA LEU A 63 3.43 0.86 13.77
C LEU A 63 2.08 0.26 13.36
N PHE A 64 2.05 -0.51 12.27
CA PHE A 64 0.80 -1.09 11.77
C PHE A 64 0.29 -2.23 12.64
N ARG A 65 1.18 -2.98 13.31
CA ARG A 65 0.77 -3.94 14.35
C ARG A 65 0.04 -3.23 15.48
N ASP A 66 0.54 -2.10 15.96
CA ASP A 66 -0.12 -1.34 17.04
C ASP A 66 -1.43 -0.69 16.57
N ILE A 67 -1.46 -0.14 15.35
CA ILE A 67 -2.68 0.47 14.77
C ILE A 67 -3.78 -0.58 14.58
N LEU A 68 -3.42 -1.75 14.04
CA LEU A 68 -4.36 -2.80 13.62
C LEU A 68 -4.48 -3.93 14.64
N ASN A 69 -3.94 -3.77 15.85
CA ASN A 69 -4.18 -4.72 16.94
C ASN A 69 -5.65 -4.62 17.38
N ASP A 70 -6.37 -5.74 17.31
CA ASP A 70 -7.80 -5.85 17.64
C ASP A 70 -8.61 -4.63 17.11
N PRO A 71 -8.73 -4.47 15.78
CA PRO A 71 -9.40 -3.32 15.20
C PRO A 71 -10.92 -3.46 15.42
N PRO A 72 -11.62 -2.40 15.85
CA PRO A 72 -13.08 -2.41 15.93
C PRO A 72 -13.73 -2.78 14.59
N ARG A 73 -14.77 -3.63 14.64
CA ARG A 73 -15.48 -4.13 13.44
C ARG A 73 -16.15 -3.05 12.60
N HIS A 74 -16.42 -1.88 13.18
CA HIS A 74 -17.02 -0.77 12.43
C HIS A 74 -16.02 -0.08 11.51
N TRP A 75 -14.71 -0.29 11.68
CA TRP A 75 -13.71 0.21 10.74
C TRP A 75 -13.81 -0.53 9.41
N LYS A 76 -14.04 0.23 8.34
CA LYS A 76 -14.09 -0.28 6.97
C LYS A 76 -12.82 0.11 6.26
N PHE A 77 -11.98 -0.87 5.92
CA PHE A 77 -10.79 -0.64 5.11
C PHE A 77 -11.09 -0.90 3.64
N ASN A 78 -10.54 -0.07 2.76
CA ASN A 78 -10.52 -0.30 1.32
C ASN A 78 -9.18 -0.94 0.94
N HIS A 79 -8.91 -2.09 1.56
CA HIS A 79 -7.72 -2.92 1.39
C HIS A 79 -8.14 -4.39 1.48
N SER A 80 -7.38 -5.26 0.83
CA SER A 80 -7.42 -6.69 1.12
C SER A 80 -6.87 -6.94 2.51
N GLU A 81 -7.42 -7.95 3.18
CA GLU A 81 -6.92 -8.35 4.50
C GLU A 81 -5.47 -8.82 4.45
N LEU A 82 -5.10 -9.48 3.36
CA LEU A 82 -3.74 -9.94 3.13
C LEU A 82 -2.75 -8.78 3.06
N PHE A 83 -3.13 -7.64 2.47
CA PHE A 83 -2.30 -6.43 2.51
C PHE A 83 -2.20 -5.86 3.94
N LEU A 84 -3.29 -5.86 4.72
CA LEU A 84 -3.23 -5.44 6.13
C LEU A 84 -2.35 -6.39 6.97
N ASP A 85 -2.39 -7.69 6.71
CA ASP A 85 -1.53 -8.69 7.33
C ASP A 85 -0.05 -8.50 6.95
N PHE A 86 0.21 -8.14 5.69
CA PHE A 86 1.53 -7.73 5.23
C PHE A 86 2.04 -6.49 5.96
N LEU A 87 1.21 -5.47 6.14
CA LEU A 87 1.58 -4.26 6.89
C LEU A 87 1.93 -4.57 8.36
N LYS A 88 1.28 -5.54 9.00
CA LYS A 88 1.62 -6.01 10.36
C LYS A 88 2.89 -6.89 10.42
N GLY A 89 3.40 -7.30 9.26
CA GLY A 89 4.51 -8.25 9.13
C GLY A 89 4.12 -9.70 9.41
N GLU A 90 2.84 -10.06 9.27
CA GLU A 90 2.38 -11.45 9.41
C GLU A 90 2.56 -12.26 8.13
N ILE A 91 2.64 -11.56 6.99
CA ILE A 91 2.88 -12.11 5.67
C ILE A 91 4.00 -11.28 5.03
N GLU A 92 4.88 -11.94 4.28
CA GLU A 92 5.84 -11.24 3.44
C GLU A 92 5.38 -11.32 1.98
N TYR A 93 5.45 -10.19 1.29
CA TYR A 93 5.27 -10.09 -0.14
C TYR A 93 6.48 -9.39 -0.75
N ASP A 94 6.74 -9.71 -2.01
CA ASP A 94 7.54 -8.84 -2.86
C ASP A 94 6.65 -7.89 -3.66
N CYS A 95 7.21 -6.78 -4.11
CA CYS A 95 6.45 -5.73 -4.79
C CYS A 95 5.98 -6.21 -6.17
N THR A 96 4.76 -5.84 -6.55
CA THR A 96 4.30 -5.93 -7.95
C THR A 96 4.28 -4.52 -8.54
N PRO A 97 5.43 -3.98 -8.99
CA PRO A 97 5.58 -2.55 -9.33
C PRO A 97 4.67 -2.08 -10.48
N TRP A 98 4.34 -2.99 -11.41
CA TRP A 98 3.40 -2.75 -12.52
C TRP A 98 1.92 -2.85 -12.12
N GLY A 99 1.61 -3.18 -10.85
CA GLY A 99 0.23 -3.35 -10.38
C GLY A 99 -0.58 -2.06 -10.30
N ASN A 100 0.09 -0.90 -10.22
CA ASN A 100 -0.53 0.43 -10.28
C ASN A 100 0.32 1.35 -11.17
N PRO A 101 0.21 1.21 -12.50
CA PRO A 101 1.01 1.99 -13.42
C PRO A 101 0.51 3.43 -13.51
N THR A 102 1.42 4.35 -13.82
CA THR A 102 1.08 5.78 -13.91
C THR A 102 1.39 6.33 -15.29
N TYR A 103 0.37 6.91 -15.91
CA TYR A 103 0.49 7.67 -17.14
C TYR A 103 0.48 9.16 -16.83
N THR A 104 1.49 9.87 -17.30
CA THR A 104 1.67 11.30 -17.11
C THR A 104 1.65 12.02 -18.47
N VAL A 105 1.81 13.34 -18.46
CA VAL A 105 2.00 14.12 -19.69
C VAL A 105 3.25 13.73 -20.49
N PHE A 106 4.20 13.03 -19.87
CA PHE A 106 5.42 12.54 -20.52
C PHE A 106 5.32 11.08 -21.01
N GLY A 107 4.22 10.38 -20.71
CA GLY A 107 4.05 8.96 -21.03
C GLY A 107 3.89 8.08 -19.80
N TRP A 108 4.05 6.77 -19.99
CA TRP A 108 4.00 5.75 -18.93
C TRP A 108 5.29 5.79 -18.09
N GLN A 109 5.19 6.18 -16.83
CA GLN A 109 6.36 6.36 -15.96
C GLN A 109 7.00 5.01 -15.58
N ARG A 110 8.34 4.93 -15.66
CA ARG A 110 9.15 3.77 -15.30
C ARG A 110 9.87 3.94 -13.96
N PRO A 111 10.10 2.85 -13.21
CA PRO A 111 9.38 1.56 -13.29
C PRO A 111 7.98 1.62 -12.67
N CYS A 112 7.72 2.57 -11.76
CA CYS A 112 6.51 2.65 -10.97
C CYS A 112 6.17 4.11 -10.67
N TYR A 113 4.98 4.40 -10.18
CA TYR A 113 4.53 5.79 -9.99
C TYR A 113 5.36 6.64 -9.01
N LEU A 114 6.17 6.01 -8.13
CA LEU A 114 7.05 6.72 -7.19
C LEU A 114 8.44 6.99 -7.76
N MET A 115 8.88 6.15 -8.70
CA MET A 115 10.21 6.22 -9.29
C MET A 115 10.09 6.86 -10.67
N ASP A 116 10.93 7.84 -10.98
CA ASP A 116 10.93 8.52 -12.28
C ASP A 116 12.26 8.28 -12.97
N GLU A 117 12.42 7.05 -13.46
CA GLU A 117 13.64 6.61 -14.13
C GLU A 117 13.48 6.65 -15.66
N GLY A 118 12.39 7.26 -16.15
CA GLY A 118 12.09 7.43 -17.56
C GLY A 118 10.61 7.24 -17.86
N TYR A 119 10.25 7.36 -19.15
CA TYR A 119 8.88 7.23 -19.62
C TYR A 119 8.83 6.36 -20.87
N ALA A 120 7.81 5.49 -20.96
CA ALA A 120 7.49 4.71 -22.15
C ALA A 120 6.36 5.40 -22.93
N GLU A 121 6.42 5.34 -24.26
CA GLU A 121 5.39 5.92 -25.12
C GLU A 121 4.12 5.07 -25.16
N SER A 122 4.25 3.76 -24.94
CA SER A 122 3.13 2.81 -24.91
C SER A 122 3.15 1.89 -23.70
N TRP A 123 1.99 1.31 -23.39
CA TRP A 123 1.87 0.31 -22.33
C TRP A 123 2.74 -0.92 -22.62
N GLN A 124 2.79 -1.36 -23.89
CA GLN A 124 3.59 -2.52 -24.28
C GLN A 124 5.08 -2.27 -24.05
N GLU A 125 5.55 -1.08 -24.41
CA GLU A 125 6.94 -0.65 -24.17
C GLU A 125 7.27 -0.54 -22.67
N LEU A 126 6.32 -0.08 -21.84
CA LEU A 126 6.48 -0.08 -20.38
C LEU A 126 6.70 -1.51 -19.87
N ILE A 127 5.86 -2.46 -20.29
CA ILE A 127 5.92 -3.84 -19.79
C ILE A 127 7.13 -4.60 -20.33
N ASP A 128 7.45 -4.45 -21.61
CA ASP A 128 8.49 -5.26 -22.26
C ASP A 128 9.92 -4.74 -22.00
N GLU A 129 10.09 -3.42 -21.90
CA GLU A 129 11.42 -2.81 -21.84
C GLU A 129 11.85 -2.39 -20.43
N THR A 130 10.97 -2.48 -19.43
CA THR A 130 11.36 -2.25 -18.03
C THR A 130 11.96 -3.52 -17.45
N GLU A 131 13.19 -3.44 -16.93
CA GLU A 131 13.87 -4.54 -16.23
C GLU A 131 13.27 -4.75 -14.83
N TRP A 132 12.07 -5.36 -14.78
CA TRP A 132 11.28 -5.53 -13.56
C TRP A 132 12.01 -6.27 -12.43
N GLU A 133 12.90 -7.19 -12.78
CA GLU A 133 13.75 -7.95 -11.86
C GLU A 133 14.65 -7.07 -10.98
N ASN A 134 14.91 -5.83 -11.40
CA ASN A 134 15.70 -4.87 -10.64
C ASN A 134 14.88 -4.15 -9.55
N TYR A 135 13.58 -4.40 -9.42
CA TYR A 135 12.70 -3.70 -8.48
C TYR A 135 11.97 -4.66 -7.55
N GLY A 136 11.57 -4.13 -6.40
CA GLY A 136 11.08 -4.94 -5.28
C GLY A 136 12.13 -5.10 -4.19
N VAL A 137 11.71 -5.68 -3.07
CA VAL A 137 12.60 -5.91 -1.93
C VAL A 137 13.52 -7.09 -2.23
N ALA A 138 13.03 -8.10 -2.94
CA ALA A 138 13.83 -9.29 -3.27
C ALA A 138 14.96 -9.00 -4.26
N SER A 139 14.86 -7.93 -5.07
CA SER A 139 15.93 -7.53 -6.00
C SER A 139 17.17 -6.97 -5.30
N GLY A 140 17.07 -6.61 -4.02
CA GLY A 140 18.14 -5.93 -3.28
C GLY A 140 18.32 -4.46 -3.67
N ASN A 141 17.39 -3.89 -4.46
CA ASN A 141 17.45 -2.49 -4.86
C ASN A 141 17.30 -1.57 -3.63
N PRO A 142 18.31 -0.72 -3.33
CA PRO A 142 18.32 0.12 -2.13
C PRO A 142 17.17 1.11 -2.08
N LYS A 143 16.57 1.47 -3.23
CA LYS A 143 15.37 2.30 -3.25
C LYS A 143 14.19 1.52 -2.67
N CYS A 144 14.03 0.24 -3.00
CA CYS A 144 12.85 -0.56 -2.65
C CYS A 144 12.84 -1.17 -1.24
N VAL A 145 13.98 -1.19 -0.52
CA VAL A 145 14.16 -2.02 0.70
C VAL A 145 13.12 -1.76 1.79
N ASP A 146 12.70 -0.51 1.96
CA ASP A 146 11.73 -0.10 2.97
C ASP A 146 10.30 0.06 2.41
N CYS A 147 10.09 -0.25 1.13
CA CYS A 147 8.82 -0.06 0.46
C CYS A 147 7.74 -1.01 0.98
N MET A 148 6.62 -0.47 1.47
CA MET A 148 5.44 -1.25 1.89
C MET A 148 4.13 -0.58 1.44
N VAL A 149 4.19 0.24 0.38
CA VAL A 149 3.05 1.04 -0.08
C VAL A 149 1.98 0.20 -0.78
N HIS A 150 0.71 0.51 -0.54
CA HIS A 150 -0.43 -0.25 -1.10
C HIS A 150 -0.41 -0.34 -2.62
N SER A 151 0.00 0.72 -3.32
CA SER A 151 0.08 0.78 -4.78
C SER A 151 0.89 -0.35 -5.44
N GLY A 152 1.90 -0.91 -4.75
CA GLY A 152 2.68 -2.05 -5.26
C GLY A 152 2.31 -3.38 -4.59
N TYR A 153 1.97 -3.35 -3.30
CA TYR A 153 1.79 -4.56 -2.49
C TYR A 153 0.35 -5.05 -2.41
N GLU A 154 -0.64 -4.18 -2.67
CA GLU A 154 -2.04 -4.60 -2.79
C GLU A 154 -2.21 -5.56 -3.98
N ALA A 155 -1.52 -5.27 -5.10
CA ALA A 155 -1.51 -6.16 -6.26
C ALA A 155 -0.91 -7.54 -5.91
N SER A 156 0.21 -7.57 -5.18
CA SER A 156 0.81 -8.81 -4.69
C SER A 156 -0.15 -9.60 -3.80
N ALA A 157 -0.85 -8.91 -2.88
CA ALA A 157 -1.84 -9.52 -2.00
C ALA A 157 -3.05 -10.09 -2.79
N VAL A 158 -3.53 -9.39 -3.82
CA VAL A 158 -4.62 -9.87 -4.69
C VAL A 158 -4.18 -11.07 -5.53
N ILE A 159 -2.95 -11.06 -6.06
CA ILE A 159 -2.39 -12.21 -6.79
C ILE A 159 -2.32 -13.43 -5.87
N ASP A 160 -1.81 -13.29 -4.65
CA ASP A 160 -1.77 -14.40 -3.68
C ASP A 160 -3.19 -14.89 -3.35
N ALA A 161 -4.15 -13.99 -3.08
CA ALA A 161 -5.54 -14.36 -2.82
C ALA A 161 -6.18 -15.19 -3.94
N THR A 162 -5.84 -14.90 -5.19
CA THR A 162 -6.46 -15.52 -6.38
C THR A 162 -5.74 -16.77 -6.86
N THR A 163 -4.44 -16.92 -6.53
CA THR A 163 -3.61 -18.04 -7.00
C THR A 163 -3.31 -19.07 -5.92
N ASN A 164 -3.47 -18.72 -4.64
CA ASN A 164 -3.21 -19.59 -3.51
C ASN A 164 -4.50 -19.86 -2.73
N LEU A 165 -4.95 -21.12 -2.73
CA LEU A 165 -6.20 -21.52 -2.08
C LEU A 165 -6.25 -21.15 -0.58
N LYS A 166 -5.13 -21.25 0.14
CA LYS A 166 -5.07 -20.92 1.56
C LYS A 166 -5.22 -19.40 1.78
N ALA A 167 -4.55 -18.59 0.96
CA ALA A 167 -4.66 -17.14 1.01
C ALA A 167 -6.07 -16.68 0.59
N GLY A 168 -6.65 -17.29 -0.45
CA GLY A 168 -8.02 -17.04 -0.88
C GLY A 168 -9.06 -17.35 0.18
N LEU A 169 -8.94 -18.49 0.88
CA LEU A 169 -9.82 -18.83 2.01
C LEU A 169 -9.66 -17.84 3.17
N ARG A 170 -8.44 -17.41 3.48
CA ARG A 170 -8.17 -16.39 4.52
C ARG A 170 -8.86 -15.07 4.17
N SER A 171 -8.65 -14.57 2.96
CA SER A 171 -9.26 -13.33 2.44
C SER A 171 -10.78 -13.38 2.44
N PHE A 172 -11.37 -14.52 2.07
CA PHE A 172 -12.83 -14.69 2.10
C PHE A 172 -13.40 -14.66 3.53
N VAL A 173 -12.75 -15.36 4.46
CA VAL A 173 -13.25 -15.46 5.85
C VAL A 173 -13.28 -14.11 6.54
N GLY A 174 -12.24 -13.29 6.38
CA GLY A 174 -12.24 -12.02 7.08
C GLY A 174 -12.95 -10.89 6.30
N SER A 175 -13.18 -11.01 4.99
CA SER A 175 -14.17 -10.15 4.29
C SER A 175 -15.60 -10.24 4.88
N ILE A 176 -15.90 -11.28 5.68
CA ILE A 176 -17.19 -11.51 6.35
C ILE A 176 -17.17 -11.03 7.82
N ARG A 177 -15.99 -10.72 8.37
CA ARG A 177 -15.84 -10.22 9.76
C ARG A 177 -16.10 -8.72 9.89
#